data_AF-A0A2T3KL20-F1
#
_entry.id   AF-A0A2T3KL20-F1
#
_cell.length_a   1.000
_cell.length_b   1.000
_cell.length_c   1.000
_cell.angle_alpha   90.00
_cell.angle_beta   90.00
_cell.angle_gamma   90.00
#
_symmetry.space_group_name_H-M   'P 1'
#
loop_
_entity.id
_entity.type
_entity.pdbx_description
1 polymer ?
#
loop_
_entity_poly.entity_id
_entity_poly.type
_entity_poly.pdbx_seq_one_letter_code
_entity_poly.pdbx_strand_id
1 'polypeptide(L)' 'MVQSKATSESKKVKVNDLSIGMVLDLEGDAVADPASNNILLAEQFQIVDRIQQEKDNCICVYFDDFVCAFPSGYEVTAKR' A
#
# COMPACT_ATOMS: atom_id res chain seq x y z
N MET A 1 21.02 22.85 18.25
CA MET A 1 20.94 21.81 17.21
C MET A 1 19.56 21.18 17.29
N VAL A 2 18.64 21.57 16.40
CA VAL A 2 17.29 20.99 16.37
C VAL A 2 17.39 19.71 15.57
N GLN A 3 17.40 18.57 16.26
CA GLN A 3 17.22 17.27 15.63
C GLN A 3 15.75 17.16 15.21
N SER A 4 15.44 17.58 14.00
CA SER A 4 14.18 17.24 13.34
C SER A 4 14.23 15.73 13.07
N LYS A 5 13.78 14.92 14.04
CA LYS A 5 13.31 13.56 13.74
C LYS A 5 12.14 13.75 12.79
N ALA A 6 12.34 13.47 11.51
CA ALA A 6 11.24 13.28 10.59
C ALA A 6 10.46 12.07 11.10
N THR A 7 9.43 12.31 11.90
CA THR A 7 8.38 11.33 12.16
C THR A 7 7.77 11.05 10.80
N SER A 8 8.11 9.92 10.18
CA SER A 8 7.39 9.44 9.00
C SER A 8 5.92 9.28 9.40
N GLU A 9 5.08 10.24 9.02
CA GLU A 9 3.67 10.20 9.33
C GLU A 9 3.00 9.17 8.42
N SER A 10 2.59 8.05 9.01
CA SER A 10 1.73 7.07 8.36
C SER A 10 0.29 7.59 8.36
N LYS A 11 -0.39 7.55 7.20
CA LYS A 11 -1.81 7.94 7.08
C LYS A 11 -2.62 6.86 6.38
N LYS A 12 -3.89 6.70 6.75
CA LYS A 12 -4.83 5.90 5.98
C LYS A 12 -5.22 6.65 4.71
N VAL A 13 -5.18 5.96 3.58
CA VAL A 13 -5.50 6.49 2.25
C VAL A 13 -6.36 5.45 1.54
N LYS A 14 -7.40 5.91 0.83
CA LYS A 14 -8.22 5.02 0.02
C LYS A 14 -7.42 4.56 -1.19
N VAL A 15 -7.62 3.31 -1.60
CA VAL A 15 -6.92 2.75 -2.77
C VAL A 15 -7.20 3.58 -4.04
N ASN A 16 -8.37 4.21 -4.13
CA ASN A 16 -8.71 5.14 -5.22
C ASN A 16 -7.85 6.41 -5.27
N ASP A 17 -7.26 6.81 -4.15
CA ASP A 17 -6.46 8.03 -4.02
C ASP A 17 -4.95 7.72 -4.08
N LEU A 18 -4.57 6.48 -4.41
CA LEU A 18 -3.18 6.10 -4.59
C LEU A 18 -2.58 6.77 -5.83
N SER A 19 -1.27 6.95 -5.80
CA SER A 19 -0.50 7.47 -6.93
C SER A 19 0.76 6.64 -7.10
N ILE A 20 1.26 6.56 -8.33
CA ILE A 20 2.53 5.92 -8.64
C ILE A 20 3.65 6.60 -7.82
N GLY A 21 4.53 5.79 -7.24
CA GLY A 21 5.61 6.22 -6.33
C GLY A 21 5.21 6.34 -4.87
N MET A 22 3.92 6.16 -4.51
CA MET A 22 3.50 6.16 -3.11
C MET A 22 4.01 4.91 -2.38
N VAL A 23 4.49 5.10 -1.15
CA VAL A 23 5.01 4.03 -0.29
C VAL A 23 3.89 3.54 0.61
N LEU A 24 3.57 2.25 0.54
CA LEU A 24 2.53 1.59 1.32
C LEU A 24 3.13 0.66 2.36
N ASP A 25 2.49 0.66 3.52
CA ASP A 25 2.68 -0.31 4.57
C ASP A 25 1.50 -1.30 4.51
N LEU A 26 1.80 -2.53 4.09
CA LEU A 26 0.84 -3.61 3.89
C LEU A 26 1.06 -4.75 4.88
N GLU A 27 1.89 -4.54 5.91
CA GLU A 27 2.14 -5.54 6.95
C GLU A 27 0.81 -5.87 7.66
N GLY A 28 0.43 -7.15 7.61
CA GLY A 28 -0.82 -7.62 8.20
C GLY A 28 -2.10 -7.09 7.53
N ASP A 29 -2.00 -6.52 6.32
CA ASP A 29 -3.18 -6.09 5.58
C ASP A 29 -4.00 -7.30 5.14
N ALA A 30 -5.29 -7.33 5.51
CA ALA A 30 -6.14 -8.50 5.28
C ALA A 30 -6.43 -8.78 3.79
N VAL A 31 -6.20 -7.82 2.90
CA VAL A 31 -6.40 -7.98 1.45
C VAL A 31 -5.09 -8.33 0.77
N ALA A 32 -3.99 -7.65 1.13
CA ALA A 32 -2.68 -7.92 0.55
C ALA A 32 -2.00 -9.18 1.11
N ASP A 33 -2.23 -9.49 2.39
CA ASP A 33 -1.70 -10.67 3.09
C ASP A 33 -2.76 -11.33 4.00
N PRO A 34 -3.82 -11.93 3.44
CA PRO A 34 -4.91 -12.52 4.21
C PRO A 34 -4.46 -13.66 5.16
N ALA A 35 -3.33 -14.31 4.85
CA ALA A 35 -2.78 -15.39 5.66
C ALA A 35 -1.61 -14.92 6.56
N SER A 36 -1.22 -13.64 6.49
CA SER A 36 -0.10 -13.05 7.24
C SER A 36 1.19 -13.87 7.12
N ASN A 37 1.44 -14.41 5.92
CA ASN A 37 2.55 -15.33 5.66
C ASN A 37 3.43 -14.88 4.49
N ASN A 38 3.15 -13.70 3.92
CA ASN A 38 3.95 -13.16 2.84
C ASN A 38 5.19 -12.45 3.42
N ILE A 39 6.35 -13.10 3.30
CA ILE A 39 7.63 -12.59 3.80
C ILE A 39 7.95 -11.20 3.21
N LEU A 40 7.49 -10.90 1.99
CA LEU A 40 7.69 -9.60 1.35
C LEU A 40 6.94 -8.46 2.07
N LEU A 41 5.84 -8.78 2.77
CA LEU A 41 4.98 -7.80 3.44
C LEU A 41 5.26 -7.70 4.94
N ALA A 42 6.02 -8.65 5.50
CA ALA A 42 6.31 -8.71 6.94
C ALA A 42 7.32 -7.66 7.42
N GLU A 43 8.22 -7.18 6.56
CA GLU A 43 9.30 -6.28 6.97
C GLU A 43 9.61 -5.16 5.97
N GLN A 44 8.88 -5.08 4.84
CA GLN A 44 9.19 -4.14 3.76
C GLN A 44 7.98 -3.32 3.33
N PHE A 45 8.23 -2.02 3.16
CA PHE A 45 7.28 -1.12 2.51
C PHE A 45 7.26 -1.38 1.01
N GLN A 46 6.09 -1.21 0.40
CA GLN A 46 5.86 -1.49 -1.00
C GLN A 46 5.60 -0.20 -1.77
N ILE A 47 6.29 -0.02 -2.90
CA ILE A 47 6.16 1.18 -3.74
C ILE A 47 5.16 0.89 -4.85
N VAL A 48 4.15 1.73 -4.99
CA VAL A 48 3.18 1.61 -6.07
C VAL A 48 3.86 1.91 -7.41
N ASP A 49 4.01 0.90 -8.26
CA ASP A 49 4.60 1.04 -9.60
C ASP A 49 3.54 1.37 -10.64
N ARG A 50 2.40 0.67 -10.59
CA ARG A 50 1.29 0.89 -11.52
C ARG A 50 -0.06 0.71 -10.84
N ILE A 51 -1.05 1.47 -11.28
CA ILE A 51 -2.44 1.35 -10.85
C ILE A 51 -3.30 1.10 -12.09
N GLN A 52 -4.14 0.07 -12.02
CA GLN A 52 -5.11 -0.24 -13.06
C GLN A 52 -6.50 -0.35 -12.42
N GLN A 53 -7.42 0.49 -12.88
CA GLN A 53 -8.82 0.40 -12.47
C GLN A 53 -9.50 -0.66 -13.34
N GLU A 54 -9.96 -1.73 -12.71
CA GLU A 54 -10.77 -2.76 -13.36
C GLU A 54 -12.24 -2.36 -13.38
N LYS A 55 -13.03 -3.02 -14.22
CA LYS A 55 -14.49 -2.96 -14.14
C LYS A 55 -14.94 -3.57 -12.80
N ASP A 56 -16.10 -3.15 -12.30
CA ASP A 56 -16.75 -3.75 -11.12
C ASP A 56 -16.12 -3.46 -9.73
N ASN A 57 -15.72 -2.20 -9.48
CA ASN A 57 -15.29 -1.75 -8.14
C ASN A 57 -14.02 -2.44 -7.59
N CYS A 58 -13.09 -2.78 -8.47
CA CYS A 58 -11.80 -3.35 -8.13
C CYS A 58 -10.65 -2.49 -8.66
N ILE A 59 -9.58 -2.34 -7.89
CA ILE A 59 -8.36 -1.64 -8.29
C ILE A 59 -7.19 -2.59 -8.12
N CYS A 60 -6.51 -2.86 -9.23
CA CYS A 60 -5.27 -3.62 -9.24
C CYS A 60 -4.10 -2.68 -9.05
N VAL A 61 -3.33 -2.91 -7.99
CA VAL A 61 -2.11 -2.17 -7.65
C VAL A 61 -0.93 -3.09 -7.89
N TYR A 62 0.01 -2.64 -8.71
CA TYR A 62 1.24 -3.35 -9.02
C TYR A 62 2.37 -2.75 -8.20
N PHE A 63 3.15 -3.63 -7.60
CA PHE A 63 4.40 -3.36 -6.89
C PHE A 63 5.54 -4.06 -7.67
N ASP A 64 6.79 -3.81 -7.27
CA ASP A 64 7.96 -4.37 -7.97
C ASP A 64 7.92 -5.91 -8.00
N ASP A 65 7.61 -6.52 -6.85
CA ASP A 65 7.68 -7.98 -6.69
C ASP A 65 6.33 -8.72 -6.77
N PHE A 66 5.20 -8.01 -6.70
CA PHE A 66 3.87 -8.63 -6.71
C PHE A 66 2.75 -7.68 -7.13
N VAL A 67 1.55 -8.24 -7.34
CA VAL A 67 0.32 -7.50 -7.65
C VAL A 67 -0.75 -7.82 -6.60
N CYS A 68 -1.51 -6.82 -6.20
CA CYS A 68 -2.66 -6.99 -5.32
C CYS A 68 -3.91 -6.31 -5.90
N ALA A 69 -5.04 -7.00 -5.82
CA ALA A 69 -6.34 -6.47 -6.19
C ALA A 69 -7.09 -6.05 -4.93
N PHE A 70 -7.46 -4.78 -4.86
CA PHE A 70 -8.18 -4.21 -3.73
C PHE A 70 -9.61 -3.82 -4.12
N PRO A 71 -10.58 -3.95 -3.21
CA PRO A 71 -11.89 -3.34 -3.37
C PRO A 71 -11.78 -1.81 -3.50
N SER A 72 -12.63 -1.21 -4.33
CA SER A 72 -12.74 0.24 -4.39
C SER A 72 -13.16 0.79 -3.02
N GLY A 73 -12.52 1.86 -2.57
CA GLY A 73 -12.77 2.47 -1.26
C GLY A 73 -12.12 1.75 -0.08
N TYR A 74 -11.41 0.63 -0.30
CA TYR A 74 -10.55 0.03 0.72
C TYR A 74 -9.47 1.03 1.16
N GLU A 75 -9.03 0.96 2.42
CA GLU A 75 -8.05 1.87 2.98
C GLU A 75 -6.75 1.15 3.32
N VAL A 76 -5.65 1.63 2.76
CA VAL A 76 -4.29 1.16 3.04
C VAL A 76 -3.52 2.21 3.83
N THR A 77 -2.46 1.80 4.50
CA THR A 77 -1.56 2.71 5.21
C THR A 77 -0.49 3.22 4.24
N ALA A 78 -0.44 4.51 3.98
CA ALA A 78 0.61 5.14 3.19
C ALA A 78 1.58 5.90 4.09
N LYS A 79 2.88 5.78 3.82
CA LYS A 79 3.92 6.61 4.44
C LYS A 79 4.27 7.81 3.56
N ARG A 80 4.40 8.97 4.21
CA ARG A 80 4.95 10.20 3.61
C ARG A 80 6.43 10.37 3.93
#